data_AF-A0A2T5YPA0-F1
#
_entry.id   AF-A0A2T5YPA0-F1
#
_cell.length_a   1.000
_cell.length_b   1.000
_cell.length_c   1.000
_cell.angle_alpha   90.00
_cell.angle_beta   90.00
_cell.angle_gamma   90.00
#
_symmetry.space_group_name_H-M   'P 1'
#
loop_
_entity.id
_entity.type
_entity.pdbx_description
1 polymer ?
#
loop_
_entity_poly.entity_id
_entity_poly.type
_entity_poly.pdbx_seq_one_letter_code
_entity_poly.pdbx_strand_id
1 'polypeptide(L)'
;MNSVKLNAYYRLYAFSDYQSMKSALPYMRRVMLAKPLAEVEEAEARRFVSRASGGGFTNYLQPLGIRQTVSSGTNSLITALQLLYKSNGYSARYIVIERS
;
A
#
# COMPACT_ATOMS: atom_id res chain seq x y z
N MET A 1 -1.95 2.88 14.57
CA MET A 1 -1.72 2.01 13.40
C MET A 1 -1.09 2.87 12.32
N ASN A 2 0.13 2.56 11.90
CA ASN A 2 0.81 3.36 10.87
C ASN A 2 0.15 3.11 9.51
N SER A 3 0.16 4.13 8.65
CA SER A 3 -0.39 4.05 7.31
C SER A 3 0.51 4.80 6.33
N VAL A 4 0.43 4.42 5.06
CA VAL A 4 1.07 5.16 3.97
C VAL A 4 -0.03 5.70 3.08
N LYS A 5 0.02 7.00 2.77
CA LYS A 5 -0.84 7.60 1.76
C LYS A 5 -0.38 7.11 0.39
N LEU A 6 -1.23 6.38 -0.31
CA LEU A 6 -0.97 5.96 -1.68
C LEU A 6 -1.20 7.11 -2.65
N ASN A 7 -2.30 7.84 -2.47
CA ASN A 7 -2.61 9.06 -3.20
C ASN A 7 -3.53 9.95 -2.35
N ALA A 8 -4.16 10.96 -2.96
CA ALA A 8 -5.10 11.85 -2.27
C ALA A 8 -6.32 11.13 -1.67
N TYR A 9 -6.68 9.96 -2.20
CA TYR A 9 -7.90 9.23 -1.86
C TYR A 9 -7.68 7.94 -1.10
N TYR A 10 -6.49 7.33 -1.16
CA TYR A 10 -6.25 6.00 -0.60
C TYR A 10 -5.13 5.98 0.42
N ARG A 11 -5.37 5.24 1.51
CA ARG A 11 -4.37 4.89 2.53
C ARG A 11 -4.17 3.39 2.58
N LEU A 12 -2.93 2.98 2.73
CA LEU A 12 -2.50 1.60 2.90
C LEU A 12 -2.18 1.34 4.36
N TYR A 13 -2.71 0.23 4.86
CA TYR A 13 -2.38 -0.38 6.14
C TYR A 13 -1.84 -1.79 5.91
N ALA A 14 -0.93 -2.22 6.78
CA ALA A 14 -0.31 -3.53 6.75
C ALA A 14 -0.51 -4.25 8.07
N PHE A 15 -0.65 -5.58 8.02
CA PHE A 15 -0.87 -6.42 9.20
C PHE A 15 -0.01 -7.68 9.13
N SER A 16 0.46 -8.12 10.30
CA SER A 16 1.25 -9.36 10.48
C SER A 16 0.41 -10.62 10.32
N ASP A 17 -0.88 -10.57 10.60
CA ASP A 17 -1.77 -11.74 10.63
C ASP A 17 -3.23 -11.34 10.37
N TYR A 18 -4.05 -12.36 10.11
CA TYR A 18 -5.47 -12.20 9.77
C TYR A 18 -6.26 -11.56 10.91
N GLN A 19 -5.97 -11.93 12.16
CA GLN A 19 -6.76 -11.48 13.29
C GLN A 19 -6.54 -10.00 13.55
N SER A 20 -5.28 -9.55 13.50
CA SER A 20 -4.91 -8.14 13.55
C SER A 20 -5.61 -7.33 12.45
N MET A 21 -5.66 -7.85 11.22
CA MET A 21 -6.39 -7.22 10.11
C MET A 21 -7.90 -7.12 10.43
N LYS A 22 -8.52 -8.23 10.84
CA LYS A 22 -9.97 -8.31 11.11
C LYS A 22 -10.41 -7.39 12.24
N SER A 23 -9.62 -7.32 13.31
CA SER A 23 -9.87 -6.43 14.44
C SER A 23 -9.79 -4.95 14.06
N ALA A 24 -9.04 -4.60 13.01
CA ALA A 24 -8.90 -3.22 12.55
C ALA A 24 -10.05 -2.75 11.64
N LEU A 25 -10.70 -3.66 10.89
CA LEU A 25 -11.74 -3.30 9.90
C LEU A 25 -12.90 -2.47 10.45
N PRO A 26 -13.46 -2.74 11.65
CA PRO A 26 -14.58 -1.94 12.20
C PRO A 26 -14.22 -0.46 12.46
N TYR A 27 -12.93 -0.15 12.58
CA TYR A 27 -12.44 1.21 12.85
C TYR A 27 -12.07 1.98 11.57
N MET A 28 -12.21 1.36 10.40
CA MET A 28 -11.91 1.98 9.11
C MET A 28 -13.18 2.51 8.46
N ARG A 29 -13.11 3.70 7.86
CA ARG A 29 -14.29 4.37 7.30
C ARG A 29 -14.84 3.67 6.07
N ARG A 30 -13.98 3.40 5.10
CA ARG A 30 -14.37 2.81 3.82
C ARG A 30 -13.29 1.89 3.28
N VAL A 31 -13.39 0.62 3.62
CA VAL A 31 -12.49 -0.43 3.16
C VAL A 31 -12.75 -0.70 1.68
N MET A 32 -11.72 -0.56 0.85
CA MET A 32 -11.75 -0.81 -0.59
C MET A 32 -11.15 -2.18 -0.94
N LEU A 33 -10.20 -2.66 -0.14
CA LEU A 33 -9.52 -3.95 -0.31
C LEU A 33 -9.04 -4.40 1.07
N ALA A 34 -9.25 -5.66 1.43
CA ALA A 34 -8.75 -6.26 2.66
C ALA A 34 -8.48 -7.76 2.44
N LYS A 35 -7.22 -8.13 2.22
CA LYS A 35 -6.85 -9.51 1.86
C LYS A 35 -5.37 -9.82 2.07
N PRO A 36 -4.93 -11.08 1.93
CA PRO A 36 -3.52 -11.44 1.94
C PRO A 36 -2.74 -10.68 0.88
N LEU A 37 -1.53 -10.21 1.22
CA LEU A 37 -0.64 -9.53 0.28
C LEU A 37 -0.35 -10.40 -0.95
N ALA A 38 -0.15 -11.71 -0.75
CA ALA A 38 0.17 -12.66 -1.81
C ALA A 38 -0.94 -12.80 -2.86
N GLU A 39 -2.18 -12.43 -2.53
CA GLU A 39 -3.35 -12.52 -3.42
C GLU A 39 -3.65 -11.19 -4.12
N VAL A 40 -2.84 -10.14 -3.90
CA VAL A 40 -3.05 -8.84 -4.55
C VAL A 40 -2.52 -8.89 -5.96
N GLU A 41 -3.42 -8.66 -6.92
CA GLU A 41 -3.08 -8.66 -8.33
C GLU A 41 -2.60 -7.28 -8.79
N GLU A 42 -1.83 -7.28 -9.89
CA GLU A 42 -1.38 -6.05 -10.54
C GLU A 42 -2.55 -5.12 -10.89
N ALA A 43 -3.66 -5.69 -11.40
CA ALA A 43 -4.83 -4.89 -11.78
C ALA A 43 -5.46 -4.16 -10.58
N GLU A 44 -5.43 -4.75 -9.38
CA GLU A 44 -5.92 -4.11 -8.17
C GLU A 44 -4.92 -3.09 -7.65
N ALA A 45 -3.64 -3.45 -7.57
CA ALA A 45 -2.59 -2.54 -7.12
C ALA A 45 -2.62 -1.23 -7.92
N ARG A 46 -2.73 -1.33 -9.26
CA ARG A 46 -2.84 -0.19 -10.18
C ARG A 46 -4.00 0.76 -9.89
N ARG A 47 -5.11 0.27 -9.33
CA ARG A 47 -6.28 1.10 -9.00
C ARG A 47 -6.03 2.04 -7.81
N PHE A 48 -5.09 1.68 -6.94
CA PHE A 48 -4.87 2.37 -5.67
C PHE A 48 -3.58 3.17 -5.63
N VAL A 49 -2.51 2.69 -6.25
CA VAL A 49 -1.22 3.40 -6.26
C VAL A 49 -1.26 4.64 -7.15
N SER A 50 -0.46 5.65 -6.81
CA SER A 50 -0.38 6.89 -7.58
C SER A 50 0.43 6.70 -8.87
N ARG A 51 -0.05 7.28 -9.97
CA ARG A 51 0.64 7.34 -11.26
C ARG A 51 1.35 8.68 -11.42
N ALA A 52 2.58 8.65 -11.91
CA ALA A 52 3.31 9.85 -12.28
C ALA A 52 3.02 10.26 -13.73
N SER A 53 3.11 11.55 -14.01
CA SER A 53 2.81 12.20 -15.30
C SER A 53 3.67 11.72 -16.48
N GLY A 54 4.75 10.97 -16.23
CA GLY A 54 5.66 10.41 -17.25
C GLY A 54 5.46 8.93 -17.59
N GLY A 55 4.39 8.27 -17.13
CA GLY A 55 4.06 6.90 -17.56
C GLY A 55 4.51 5.77 -16.63
N GLY A 56 4.73 6.04 -15.34
CA GLY A 56 5.05 5.01 -14.33
C GLY A 56 4.27 5.19 -13.04
N PHE A 57 4.46 4.27 -12.10
CA PHE A 57 3.83 4.31 -10.77
C PHE A 57 4.78 4.91 -9.73
N THR A 58 4.25 5.50 -8.69
CA THR A 58 5.02 6.20 -7.65
C THR A 58 5.95 5.24 -6.91
N ASN A 59 7.21 5.64 -6.70
CA ASN A 59 8.11 4.97 -5.78
C ASN A 59 8.02 5.63 -4.40
N TYR A 60 7.39 4.97 -3.43
CA TYR A 60 7.15 5.54 -2.09
C TYR A 60 8.37 5.55 -1.17
N LEU A 61 9.52 5.00 -1.61
CA LEU A 61 10.75 4.98 -0.82
C LEU A 61 11.65 6.22 -1.01
N GLN A 62 11.28 7.20 -1.83
CA GLN A 62 12.18 8.32 -2.16
C GLN A 62 12.21 9.46 -1.14
N PRO A 63 13.42 10.01 -0.87
CA PRO A 63 13.84 11.22 -1.58
C PRO A 63 15.27 11.12 -2.15
N LEU A 64 15.62 10.02 -2.84
CA LEU A 64 16.96 9.81 -3.38
C LEU A 64 16.88 9.56 -4.89
N GLY A 65 17.44 10.50 -5.63
CA GLY A 65 17.31 10.64 -7.07
C GLY A 65 17.71 9.39 -7.86
N ILE A 66 17.15 9.34 -9.08
CA ILE A 66 17.51 8.57 -10.28
C ILE A 66 16.28 7.87 -10.88
N ARG A 67 15.32 7.35 -10.08
CA ARG A 67 14.03 6.84 -10.62
C ARG A 67 12.82 7.17 -9.73
N GLN A 68 12.08 8.20 -10.13
CA GLN A 68 10.84 8.64 -9.47
C GLN A 68 9.69 7.63 -9.57
N THR A 69 9.81 6.70 -10.52
CA THR A 69 8.73 5.79 -10.87
C THR A 69 9.21 4.35 -10.98
N VAL A 70 8.27 3.43 -10.79
CA VAL A 70 8.40 2.00 -11.06
C VAL A 70 7.42 1.58 -12.16
N SER A 71 7.73 0.48 -12.84
CA SER A 71 7.00 0.05 -14.04
C SER A 71 5.66 -0.65 -13.77
N SER A 72 5.41 -1.11 -12.54
CA SER A 72 4.20 -1.86 -12.17
C SER A 72 3.53 -1.32 -10.91
N GLY A 73 2.21 -1.49 -10.83
CA GLY A 73 1.40 -1.12 -9.69
C GLY A 73 1.77 -1.95 -8.46
N THR A 74 2.04 -3.24 -8.64
CA THR A 74 2.50 -4.13 -7.57
C THR A 74 3.86 -3.70 -7.03
N ASN A 75 4.83 -3.33 -7.88
CA ASN A 75 6.11 -2.83 -7.41
C ASN A 75 5.95 -1.51 -6.63
N SER A 76 5.05 -0.64 -7.09
CA SER A 76 4.72 0.60 -6.39
C SER A 76 4.12 0.32 -5.01
N LEU A 77 3.16 -0.61 -4.94
CA LEU A 77 2.57 -1.06 -3.68
C LEU A 77 3.63 -1.68 -2.74
N ILE A 78 4.56 -2.48 -3.26
CA ILE A 78 5.67 -3.04 -2.50
C ILE A 78 6.54 -1.92 -1.92
N THR A 79 6.84 -0.86 -2.67
CA THR A 79 7.62 0.28 -2.12
C THR A 79 6.88 0.98 -0.97
N ALA A 80 5.54 1.08 -1.03
CA ALA A 80 4.74 1.59 0.08
C ALA A 80 4.77 0.65 1.30
N LEU A 81 4.73 -0.66 1.07
CA LEU A 81 4.83 -1.67 2.13
C LEU A 81 6.21 -1.70 2.77
N GLN A 82 7.28 -1.48 2.01
CA GLN A 82 8.64 -1.35 2.54
C GLN A 82 8.78 -0.09 3.41
N LEU A 83 8.09 1.01 3.07
CA LEU A 83 8.01 2.18 3.94
C LEU A 83 7.26 1.86 5.24
N LEU A 84 6.13 1.15 5.14
CA LEU A 84 5.38 0.68 6.32
C LEU A 84 6.20 -0.27 7.19
N TYR A 85 6.97 -1.19 6.60
CA TYR A 85 7.83 -2.12 7.32
C TYR A 85 8.79 -1.37 8.26
N LYS A 86 9.43 -0.31 7.76
CA LYS A 86 10.32 0.54 8.57
C LYS A 86 9.63 1.17 9.77
N SER A 87 8.33 1.46 9.66
CA SER A 87 7.53 2.09 10.72
C SER A 87 6.86 1.08 11.66
N ASN A 88 6.48 -0.09 11.14
CA ASN A 88 5.73 -1.13 11.85
C ASN A 88 6.64 -2.15 12.56
N GLY A 89 7.86 -2.36 12.05
CA GLY A 89 8.78 -3.38 12.57
C GLY A 89 8.42 -4.82 12.17
N TYR A 90 7.44 -5.02 11.28
CA TYR A 90 7.02 -6.33 10.79
C TYR A 90 6.67 -6.32 9.31
N SER A 91 6.89 -7.45 8.65
CA SER A 91 6.52 -7.66 7.23
C SER A 91 5.01 -7.88 7.11
N ALA A 92 4.41 -7.25 6.09
CA ALA A 92 2.98 -7.39 5.83
C ALA A 92 2.64 -8.79 5.29
N ARG A 93 1.69 -9.47 5.94
CA ARG A 93 1.03 -10.68 5.40
C ARG A 93 -0.36 -10.37 4.86
N TYR A 94 -1.02 -9.39 5.46
CA TYR A 94 -2.32 -8.88 5.03
C TYR A 94 -2.24 -7.38 4.84
N ILE A 95 -3.03 -6.86 3.91
CA ILE A 95 -3.12 -5.43 3.66
C ILE A 95 -4.56 -4.99 3.67
N VAL A 96 -4.76 -3.71 4.04
CA VAL A 96 -6.04 -3.04 3.88
C VAL A 96 -5.83 -1.71 3.19
N ILE A 97 -6.67 -1.42 2.21
CA ILE A 97 -6.73 -0.12 1.54
C ILE A 97 -8.03 0.56 1.92
N GLU A 98 -7.91 1.75 2.50
CA GLU A 98 -9.04 2.59 2.92
C GLU A 98 -9.15 3.80 1.98
N ARG A 99 -10.38 4.19 1.66
CA ARG A 99 -10.65 5.48 1.02
C ARG A 99 -10.78 6.58 2.09
N SER A 100 -9.88 7.58 2.03
CA SER A 100 -9.81 8.75 2.91
C SER A 100 -10.85 9.81 2.59
#